data_AF-A0A3R7CN70-F1
#
_entry.id   AF-A0A3R7CN70-F1
#
_cell.length_a   1.000
_cell.length_b   1.000
_cell.length_c   1.000
_cell.angle_alpha   90.00
_cell.angle_beta   90.00
_cell.angle_gamma   90.00
#
_symmetry.space_group_name_H-M   'P 1'
#
loop_
_entity.id
_entity.type
_entity.pdbx_description
1 polymer ?
#
loop_
_entity_poly.entity_id
_entity_poly.type
_entity_poly.pdbx_seq_one_letter_code
_entity_poly.pdbx_strand_id
1 'polypeptide(L)'
;MTEVKLSPKQIVEKRFKTAIKGYNAKEVDAFLDEIIQDYEAYEKTIADLKSENKRLIDQIDNNSGVKTEVSPKETAQSVTPVSSVTDSLDNSAPGTTYYDILKRLSNLERHVFGQSATVANTVNYAKADDQRQPIVNSSDQLPRD
;
A
#
# COMPACT_ATOMS: atom_id res chain seq x y z
N MET A 1 2.31 -1.71 -14.03
CA MET A 1 1.95 -0.29 -13.90
C MET A 1 2.23 0.37 -15.23
N THR A 2 1.29 1.14 -15.77
CA THR A 2 1.52 1.92 -17.00
C THR A 2 2.45 3.08 -16.69
N GLU A 3 3.52 3.22 -17.47
CA GLU A 3 4.46 4.33 -17.37
C GLU A 3 3.86 5.60 -18.00
N VAL A 4 3.97 6.74 -17.30
CA VAL A 4 3.54 8.05 -17.82
C VAL A 4 4.57 8.55 -18.82
N LYS A 5 4.15 8.78 -20.07
CA LYS A 5 5.05 9.08 -21.19
C LYS A 5 5.39 10.56 -21.37
N LEU A 6 4.57 11.46 -20.83
CA LEU A 6 4.66 12.90 -21.04
C LEU A 6 4.45 13.62 -19.71
N SER A 7 5.20 14.70 -19.49
CA SER A 7 4.97 15.66 -18.41
C SER A 7 4.31 16.95 -18.94
N PRO A 8 3.64 17.75 -18.08
CA PRO A 8 3.10 19.06 -18.46
C PRO A 8 4.09 19.92 -19.24
N LYS A 9 5.33 20.00 -18.73
CA LYS A 9 6.43 20.76 -19.36
C LYS A 9 6.75 20.24 -20.77
N GLN A 10 6.80 18.93 -20.96
CA GLN A 10 7.07 18.34 -22.27
C GLN A 10 5.96 18.65 -23.28
N ILE A 11 4.71 18.80 -22.83
CA ILE A 11 3.58 19.18 -23.68
C ILE A 11 3.73 20.64 -24.12
N VAL A 12 4.05 21.56 -23.20
CA VAL A 12 4.30 22.99 -23.50
C VAL A 12 5.46 23.19 -24.49
N GLU A 13 6.54 22.45 -24.30
CA GLU A 13 7.75 22.55 -25.13
C GLU A 13 7.60 21.81 -26.48
N LYS A 14 6.51 21.06 -26.68
CA LYS A 14 6.29 20.32 -27.90
C LYS A 14 6.15 21.27 -29.09
N ARG A 15 6.83 20.92 -30.19
CA ARG A 15 6.69 21.61 -31.48
C ARG A 15 6.24 20.62 -32.54
N PHE A 16 5.15 20.95 -33.21
CA PHE A 16 4.60 20.17 -34.32
C PHE A 16 5.14 20.70 -35.65
N LYS A 17 5.34 19.80 -36.60
CA LYS A 17 5.67 20.18 -37.98
C LYS A 17 4.42 20.74 -38.65
N THR A 18 4.55 21.87 -39.31
CA THR A 18 3.46 22.45 -40.11
C THR A 18 3.37 21.77 -41.48
N ALA A 19 2.15 21.50 -41.94
CA ALA A 19 1.88 20.95 -43.27
C ALA A 19 0.78 21.78 -43.96
N ILE A 20 0.73 21.74 -45.29
CA ILE A 20 -0.25 22.50 -46.12
C ILE A 20 -1.70 22.17 -45.73
N LYS A 21 -1.95 20.95 -45.25
CA LYS A 21 -3.22 20.54 -44.67
C LYS A 21 -2.94 19.98 -43.28
N GLY A 22 -3.57 20.56 -42.27
CA GLY A 22 -3.37 20.19 -40.87
C GLY A 22 -4.40 20.86 -39.97
N TYR A 23 -4.32 20.57 -38.68
CA TYR A 23 -5.15 21.20 -37.67
C TYR A 23 -4.78 22.68 -37.50
N ASN A 24 -5.74 23.47 -37.05
CA ASN A 24 -5.50 24.86 -36.70
C ASN A 24 -4.62 24.92 -35.45
N ALA A 25 -3.44 25.54 -35.55
CA ALA A 25 -2.50 25.65 -34.45
C ALA A 25 -3.13 26.25 -33.18
N LYS A 26 -4.00 27.26 -33.32
CA LYS A 26 -4.64 27.91 -32.16
C LYS A 26 -5.61 26.99 -31.44
N GLU A 27 -6.35 26.16 -32.17
CA GLU A 27 -7.29 25.21 -31.59
C GLU A 27 -6.54 24.06 -30.90
N VAL A 28 -5.44 23.61 -31.52
CA VAL A 28 -4.56 22.60 -30.91
C VAL A 28 -3.93 23.15 -29.64
N ASP A 29 -3.39 24.38 -29.66
CA ASP A 29 -2.77 24.99 -28.49
C ASP A 29 -3.78 25.14 -27.34
N ALA A 30 -4.99 25.64 -27.62
CA ALA A 30 -6.05 25.75 -26.61
C ALA A 30 -6.42 24.38 -26.00
N PHE A 31 -6.49 23.34 -26.82
CA PHE A 31 -6.75 21.99 -26.35
C PHE A 31 -5.56 21.41 -25.54
N LEU A 32 -4.32 21.72 -25.92
CA LEU A 32 -3.14 21.31 -25.17
C LEU A 32 -3.07 22.01 -23.80
N ASP A 33 -3.53 23.27 -23.70
CA ASP A 33 -3.65 23.99 -22.43
C ASP A 33 -4.62 23.29 -21.46
N GLU A 34 -5.74 22.76 -21.96
CA GLU A 34 -6.68 21.95 -21.16
C GLU A 34 -6.03 20.63 -20.69
N ILE A 35 -5.33 19.93 -21.59
CA ILE A 35 -4.62 18.69 -21.23
C ILE A 35 -3.53 18.97 -20.18
N ILE A 36 -2.80 20.09 -20.30
CA ILE A 36 -1.77 20.47 -19.33
C ILE A 36 -2.40 20.65 -17.94
N GLN A 37 -3.52 21.37 -17.85
CA GLN A 37 -4.25 21.56 -16.59
C GLN A 37 -4.68 20.22 -15.97
N ASP A 38 -5.20 19.29 -16.79
CA ASP A 38 -5.59 17.96 -16.32
C ASP A 38 -4.39 17.18 -15.79
N TYR A 39 -3.24 17.21 -16.48
CA TYR A 39 -2.02 16.55 -16.03
C TYR A 39 -1.54 17.11 -14.68
N GLU A 40 -1.55 18.43 -14.51
CA GLU A 40 -1.18 19.06 -13.23
C GLU A 40 -2.16 18.67 -12.11
N ALA A 41 -3.46 18.61 -12.41
CA ALA A 41 -4.48 18.17 -11.46
C ALA A 41 -4.30 16.70 -11.05
N TYR A 42 -3.95 15.82 -11.99
CA TYR A 42 -3.63 14.42 -11.69
C TYR A 42 -2.37 14.29 -10.85
N GLU A 43 -1.29 15.02 -11.20
CA GLU A 43 -0.06 15.01 -10.41
C GLU A 43 -0.31 15.47 -8.97
N LYS A 44 -1.08 16.55 -8.78
CA LYS A 44 -1.49 17.03 -7.46
C LYS A 44 -2.29 15.96 -6.69
N THR A 45 -3.29 15.35 -7.33
CA THR A 45 -4.12 14.31 -6.69
C THR A 45 -3.29 13.10 -6.26
N ILE A 46 -2.36 12.66 -7.12
CA ILE A 46 -1.45 11.55 -6.81
C ILE A 46 -0.53 11.92 -5.64
N ALA A 47 -0.01 13.14 -5.61
CA ALA A 47 0.82 13.63 -4.51
C ALA A 47 0.04 13.65 -3.19
N ASP A 48 -1.18 14.19 -3.20
CA ASP A 48 -2.07 14.25 -2.04
C ASP A 48 -2.38 12.84 -1.52
N LEU A 49 -2.74 11.90 -2.40
CA LEU A 49 -3.02 10.51 -2.04
C LEU A 49 -1.78 9.77 -1.50
N LYS A 50 -0.60 10.02 -2.06
CA LYS A 50 0.65 9.44 -1.54
C LYS A 50 1.00 9.99 -0.17
N SER A 51 0.81 11.30 0.04
CA SER A 51 1.01 11.94 1.33
C SER A 51 0.04 11.40 2.38
N GLU A 52 -1.23 11.22 2.02
CA GLU A 52 -2.24 10.68 2.93
C GLU A 52 -1.99 9.21 3.25
N ASN A 53 -1.65 8.38 2.25
CA ASN A 53 -1.24 6.99 2.50
C ASN A 53 -0.04 6.92 3.44
N LYS A 54 0.98 7.76 3.23
CA LYS A 54 2.13 7.83 4.12
C LYS A 54 1.70 8.20 5.55
N ARG A 55 0.87 9.23 5.71
CA ARG A 55 0.34 9.67 7.01
C ARG A 55 -0.43 8.55 7.73
N LEU A 56 -1.23 7.79 6.99
CA LEU A 56 -2.00 6.67 7.54
C LEU A 56 -1.10 5.51 7.95
N ILE A 57 -0.08 5.17 7.14
CA ILE A 57 0.93 4.16 7.50
C ILE A 57 1.67 4.59 8.77
N ASP A 58 2.14 5.84 8.83
CA ASP A 58 2.82 6.38 10.01
C ASP A 58 1.90 6.33 11.26
N GLN A 59 0.60 6.59 11.11
CA GLN A 59 -0.37 6.45 12.22
C GLN A 59 -0.57 5.01 12.65
N ILE A 60 -0.65 4.08 11.71
CA ILE A 60 -0.75 2.65 12.00
C ILE A 60 0.49 2.20 12.75
N ASP A 61 1.70 2.58 12.32
CA ASP A 61 2.94 2.19 13.00
C ASP A 61 3.02 2.76 14.43
N ASN A 62 2.63 4.03 14.60
CA ASN A 62 2.59 4.67 15.92
C ASN A 62 1.51 4.08 16.85
N ASN A 63 0.33 3.73 16.33
CA ASN A 63 -0.74 3.09 17.11
C ASN A 63 -0.54 1.57 17.28
N SER A 64 0.22 0.92 16.40
CA SER A 64 0.53 -0.51 16.47
C SER A 64 1.50 -0.84 17.59
N GLY A 65 2.01 0.15 18.31
CA GLY A 65 2.38 0.07 19.72
C GLY A 65 2.80 -1.32 20.20
N VAL A 66 3.78 -1.93 19.53
CA VAL A 66 4.60 -3.01 20.06
C VAL A 66 5.51 -2.34 21.08
N LYS A 67 4.90 -1.85 22.16
CA LYS A 67 5.58 -1.68 23.42
C LYS A 67 5.48 -3.02 24.11
N THR A 68 6.42 -3.89 23.73
CA THR A 68 6.81 -5.05 24.53
C THR A 68 7.38 -4.52 25.84
N GLU A 69 6.52 -4.13 26.77
CA GLU A 69 6.88 -4.04 28.17
C GLU A 69 6.60 -5.40 28.79
N VAL A 70 7.55 -6.31 28.62
CA VAL A 70 7.68 -7.49 29.47
C VAL A 70 8.22 -7.04 30.82
N SER A 71 7.32 -6.66 31.73
CA SER A 71 7.62 -6.64 33.16
C SER A 71 6.84 -7.78 33.82
N PRO A 72 7.50 -8.90 34.22
CA PRO A 72 6.85 -9.92 35.00
C PRO A 72 6.75 -9.43 36.45
N LYS A 73 5.54 -9.18 36.92
CA LYS A 73 5.28 -9.24 38.36
C LYS A 73 4.01 -10.04 38.60
N GLU A 74 4.23 -11.28 39.02
CA GLU A 74 3.25 -12.15 39.65
C GLU A 74 2.60 -11.44 40.83
N THR A 75 1.30 -11.61 41.04
CA THR A 75 0.68 -12.15 42.26
C THR A 75 -0.83 -12.33 42.03
N ALA A 76 -1.36 -13.41 42.58
CA ALA A 76 -2.61 -14.06 42.29
C ALA A 76 -3.92 -13.29 42.64
N GLN A 77 -5.01 -13.84 42.09
CA GLN A 77 -6.33 -14.02 42.72
C GLN A 77 -7.38 -12.92 42.51
N SER A 78 -8.35 -13.16 41.62
CA SER A 78 -9.73 -13.50 42.02
C SER A 78 -10.71 -13.48 40.83
N VAL A 79 -11.71 -14.36 40.93
CA VAL A 79 -12.76 -14.69 39.98
C VAL A 79 -13.89 -13.65 39.98
N THR A 80 -14.43 -13.30 38.79
CA THR A 80 -15.85 -13.52 38.37
C THR A 80 -16.21 -12.70 37.10
N PRO A 81 -17.14 -13.20 36.25
CA PRO A 81 -17.55 -12.54 35.02
C PRO A 81 -18.80 -11.67 35.24
N VAL A 82 -18.81 -10.44 34.71
CA VAL A 82 -20.05 -9.67 34.54
C VAL A 82 -20.08 -9.09 33.12
N SER A 83 -21.01 -9.62 32.34
CA SER A 83 -21.52 -8.97 31.14
C SER A 83 -22.20 -7.67 31.56
N SER A 84 -21.75 -6.54 31.01
CA SER A 84 -22.58 -5.35 30.88
C SER A 84 -22.86 -5.16 29.40
N VAL A 85 -24.00 -5.70 28.98
CA VAL A 85 -24.78 -5.14 27.88
C VAL A 85 -25.30 -3.81 28.39
N THR A 86 -24.72 -2.71 27.91
CA THR A 86 -25.36 -1.40 27.97
C THR A 86 -25.32 -0.83 26.56
N ASP A 87 -26.51 -0.75 25.99
CA ASP A 87 -26.85 0.17 24.91
C ASP A 87 -26.10 1.49 25.08
N SER A 88 -25.34 1.86 24.05
CA SER A 88 -24.88 3.23 23.85
C SER A 88 -24.89 3.44 22.35
N LEU A 89 -26.05 3.91 21.87
CA LEU A 89 -26.12 4.77 20.71
C LEU A 89 -25.18 5.97 20.99
N ASP A 90 -23.96 5.93 20.49
CA ASP A 90 -23.19 7.14 20.23
C ASP A 90 -22.29 6.94 19.01
N ASN A 91 -22.41 7.90 18.11
CA ASN A 91 -21.75 8.00 16.83
C ASN A 91 -20.28 8.35 17.06
N SER A 92 -19.36 7.43 16.83
CA SER A 92 -17.93 7.74 16.85
C SER A 92 -17.17 6.94 15.81
N ALA A 93 -17.02 7.56 14.64
CA ALA A 93 -16.03 7.33 13.58
C ALA A 93 -15.87 5.89 13.03
N PRO A 94 -15.99 5.66 11.70
CA PRO A 94 -15.87 4.32 11.10
C PRO A 94 -14.51 3.62 11.32
N GLY A 95 -13.48 4.33 11.83
CA GLY A 95 -12.18 3.77 12.17
C GLY A 95 -12.10 3.08 13.54
N THR A 96 -12.96 3.42 14.51
CA THR A 96 -12.97 2.78 15.84
C THR A 96 -13.54 1.37 15.75
N THR A 97 -14.63 1.20 14.99
CA THR A 97 -15.27 -0.09 14.75
C THR A 97 -14.34 -1.05 14.01
N TYR A 98 -13.58 -0.59 13.01
CA TYR A 98 -12.62 -1.44 12.30
C TYR A 98 -11.53 -1.98 13.25
N TYR A 99 -11.01 -1.12 14.13
CA TYR A 99 -10.03 -1.52 15.14
C TYR A 99 -10.61 -2.51 16.16
N ASP A 100 -11.82 -2.26 16.66
CA ASP A 100 -12.48 -3.14 17.63
C ASP A 100 -12.81 -4.51 17.03
N ILE A 101 -13.22 -4.55 15.75
CA ILE A 101 -13.42 -5.79 15.00
C ILE A 101 -12.11 -6.57 14.91
N LEU A 102 -11.01 -5.94 14.49
CA LEU A 102 -9.71 -6.59 14.36
C LEU A 102 -9.18 -7.12 15.70
N LYS A 103 -9.30 -6.32 16.77
CA LYS A 103 -8.90 -6.73 18.13
C LYS A 103 -9.73 -7.91 18.62
N ARG A 104 -11.04 -7.90 18.37
CA ARG A 104 -11.93 -9.03 18.70
C ARG A 104 -11.58 -10.26 17.87
N LEU A 105 -11.27 -10.11 16.59
CA LEU A 105 -10.85 -11.21 15.71
C LEU A 105 -9.53 -11.82 16.17
N SER A 106 -8.52 -11.00 16.48
CA SER A 106 -7.23 -11.44 17.02
C SER A 106 -7.38 -12.17 18.36
N ASN A 107 -8.24 -11.66 19.25
CA ASN A 107 -8.57 -12.34 20.50
C ASN A 107 -9.27 -13.68 20.25
N LEU A 108 -10.17 -13.74 19.26
CA LEU A 108 -10.86 -14.96 18.85
C LEU A 108 -9.87 -15.98 18.26
N GLU A 109 -8.96 -15.57 17.39
CA GLU A 109 -7.90 -16.42 16.85
C GLU A 109 -6.99 -16.96 17.97
N ARG A 110 -6.58 -16.10 18.90
CA ARG A 110 -5.75 -16.54 20.04
C ARG A 110 -6.50 -17.52 20.95
N HIS A 111 -7.81 -17.36 21.11
CA HIS A 111 -8.63 -18.22 21.95
C HIS A 111 -8.96 -19.55 21.26
N VAL A 112 -9.26 -19.52 19.96
CA VAL A 112 -9.61 -20.70 19.14
C VAL A 112 -8.37 -21.51 18.76
N PHE A 113 -7.23 -20.86 18.55
CA PHE A 113 -5.97 -21.47 18.11
C PHE A 113 -4.85 -21.45 19.18
N GLY A 114 -5.18 -21.06 20.40
CA GLY A 114 -4.24 -20.95 21.52
C GLY A 114 -3.58 -22.29 21.86
N GLN A 115 -2.26 -22.35 21.62
CA GLN A 115 -1.36 -23.52 21.73
C GLN A 115 -1.46 -24.56 20.58
N SER A 116 -1.21 -24.13 19.34
CA SER A 116 -0.52 -24.95 18.31
C SER A 116 -0.01 -24.17 17.06
N ALA A 117 -0.21 -22.85 16.97
CA ALA A 117 0.17 -22.10 15.77
C ALA A 117 1.51 -21.33 15.83
N THR A 118 2.28 -21.41 16.92
CA THR A 118 3.57 -20.70 17.04
C THR A 118 4.81 -21.51 16.62
N VAL A 119 4.66 -22.75 16.12
CA VAL A 119 5.80 -23.57 15.64
C VAL A 119 5.66 -24.02 14.16
N ALA A 120 4.57 -23.69 13.47
CA ALA A 120 4.33 -24.24 12.12
C ALA A 120 4.65 -23.32 10.93
N ASN A 121 5.05 -22.04 11.12
CA ASN A 121 5.24 -21.12 9.98
C ASN A 121 6.60 -20.41 9.88
N THR A 122 7.58 -20.73 10.73
CA THR A 122 8.96 -20.23 10.58
C THR A 122 9.92 -21.21 9.90
N VAL A 123 9.48 -22.43 9.55
CA VAL A 123 10.36 -23.47 8.97
C VAL A 123 10.23 -23.61 7.45
N ASN A 124 9.31 -22.89 6.78
CA ASN A 124 9.06 -23.04 5.34
C ASN A 124 9.78 -22.04 4.42
N TYR A 125 10.67 -21.17 4.96
CA TYR A 125 11.49 -20.27 4.14
C TYR A 125 13.00 -20.55 4.20
N ALA A 126 13.44 -21.65 4.82
CA ALA A 126 14.87 -21.95 5.01
C ALA A 126 15.36 -23.22 4.29
N LYS A 127 14.58 -23.82 3.38
CA LYS A 127 14.95 -25.12 2.77
C LYS A 127 14.69 -25.29 1.27
N ALA A 128 14.59 -24.21 0.50
CA ALA A 128 14.36 -24.29 -0.94
C ALA A 128 15.27 -23.36 -1.74
N ASP A 129 16.59 -23.51 -1.65
CA ASP A 129 17.52 -22.81 -2.55
C ASP A 129 18.83 -23.57 -2.86
N ASP A 130 18.80 -24.91 -2.93
CA ASP A 130 19.98 -25.71 -3.33
C ASP A 130 19.76 -26.56 -4.61
N GLN A 131 18.75 -26.24 -5.44
CA GLN A 131 18.57 -26.90 -6.75
C GLN A 131 18.09 -25.99 -7.88
N ARG A 132 18.59 -24.76 -7.98
CA ARG A 132 18.48 -23.98 -9.23
C ARG A 132 19.78 -24.10 -10.03
N GLN A 133 19.73 -24.96 -11.05
CA GLN A 133 20.75 -25.05 -12.12
C GLN A 133 21.00 -23.65 -12.70
N PRO A 134 22.26 -23.28 -13.04
CA PRO A 134 22.53 -22.02 -13.71
C PRO A 134 21.90 -22.04 -15.12
N ILE A 135 21.02 -21.08 -15.40
CA ILE A 135 20.54 -20.83 -16.76
C ILE A 135 21.71 -20.23 -17.53
N VAL A 136 22.36 -21.06 -18.35
CA VAL A 136 23.35 -20.63 -19.33
C VAL A 136 22.62 -19.84 -20.41
N ASN A 137 23.00 -18.57 -20.57
CA ASN A 137 22.41 -17.65 -21.53
C ASN A 137 22.88 -18.02 -22.95
N SER A 138 22.11 -18.84 -23.65
CA SER A 138 22.37 -19.23 -25.05
C SER A 138 22.00 -18.10 -26.02
N SER A 139 22.80 -17.04 -26.09
CA SER A 139 22.68 -16.03 -27.16
C SER A 139 24.00 -15.39 -27.63
N ASP A 140 25.16 -15.88 -27.20
CA ASP A 140 26.44 -15.52 -27.83
C ASP A 140 26.92 -16.63 -28.79
N GLN A 141 26.26 -16.71 -29.94
CA GLN A 141 26.85 -17.32 -31.14
C GLN A 141 26.18 -16.75 -32.39
N LEU A 142 26.74 -15.65 -32.91
CA LEU A 142 26.73 -15.39 -34.35
C LEU A 142 28.13 -15.68 -34.91
N PRO A 143 28.26 -16.44 -36.01
CA PRO A 143 29.52 -16.58 -36.71
C PRO A 143 29.90 -15.26 -37.39
N ARG A 144 31.17 -14.88 -37.26
CA ARG A 144 31.82 -13.94 -38.16
C ARG A 144 32.31 -14.75 -39.37
N ASP A 145 31.70 -14.52 -40.52
CA ASP A 145 32.32 -14.70 -41.83
C ASP A 145 32.44 -13.30 -42.48
#